data_AF-A0A1H7QTW7-F1
#
_entry.id   AF-A0A1H7QTW7-F1
#
_cell.length_a   1.000
_cell.length_b   1.000
_cell.length_c   1.000
_cell.angle_alpha   90.00
_cell.angle_beta   90.00
_cell.angle_gamma   90.00
#
_symmetry.space_group_name_H-M   'P 1'
#
loop_
_entity.id
_entity.type
_entity.pdbx_description
1 polymer ?
#
loop_
_entity_poly.entity_id
_entity_poly.type
_entity_poly.pdbx_seq_one_letter_code
_entity_poly.pdbx_strand_id
1 'polypeptide(L)' 'MGQVLMGQVLQFRLKPPAVMGDGDALDLMSAIDFALRDLADITPHILHEPSREQARQCRQMLQDAFDAALQAG' A
#
# COMPACT_ATOMS: atom_id res chain seq x y z
N MET A 1 -45.44 32.38 25.38
CA MET A 1 -44.05 32.87 25.18
C MET A 1 -43.13 31.66 25.21
N GLY A 2 -42.93 31.00 24.06
CA GLY A 2 -42.06 29.82 23.94
C GLY A 2 -40.67 30.25 23.51
N GLN A 3 -39.66 29.93 24.32
CA GLN A 3 -38.26 30.24 24.06
C GLN A 3 -37.75 29.38 22.89
N VAL A 4 -37.20 30.01 21.85
CA VAL A 4 -36.55 29.29 20.73
C VAL A 4 -35.10 29.01 21.13
N LEU A 5 -34.75 27.73 21.32
CA LEU A 5 -33.37 27.33 21.59
C LEU A 5 -32.56 27.44 20.29
N MET A 6 -31.77 28.50 20.15
CA MET A 6 -30.88 28.68 19.01
C MET A 6 -29.75 27.64 19.07
N GLY A 7 -29.78 26.67 18.16
CA GLY A 7 -28.75 25.65 18.03
C GLY A 7 -27.41 26.25 17.61
N GLN A 8 -26.34 25.92 18.35
CA GLN A 8 -25.00 26.42 18.08
C GLN A 8 -24.30 25.52 17.05
N VAL A 9 -23.88 26.10 15.93
CA VAL A 9 -23.13 25.39 14.88
C VAL A 9 -21.63 25.40 15.23
N LEU A 10 -21.08 24.22 15.52
CA LEU A 10 -19.65 24.02 15.72
C LEU A 10 -18.97 23.81 14.35
N GLN A 11 -18.12 24.75 13.93
CA GLN A 11 -17.32 24.58 12.72
C GLN A 11 -16.08 23.74 13.03
N PHE A 12 -16.02 22.54 12.44
CA PHE A 12 -14.83 21.70 12.48
C PHE A 12 -13.78 22.28 11.52
N ARG A 13 -12.60 22.62 12.04
CA ARG A 13 -11.46 22.96 11.17
C ARG A 13 -10.97 21.68 10.51
N LEU A 14 -11.04 21.64 9.18
CA LEU A 14 -10.45 20.58 8.39
C LEU A 14 -8.94 20.58 8.64
N LYS A 15 -8.40 19.42 9.01
CA LYS A 15 -6.95 19.21 9.13
C LYS A 15 -6.33 19.56 7.77
N PRO A 16 -5.28 20.40 7.71
CA PRO A 16 -4.60 20.68 6.45
C PRO A 16 -4.19 19.35 5.80
N PRO A 17 -4.30 19.24 4.46
CA PRO A 17 -3.87 18.03 3.77
C PRO A 17 -2.44 17.74 4.19
N ALA A 18 -2.19 16.51 4.64
CA ALA A 18 -0.85 16.07 4.93
C ALA A 18 -0.05 16.34 3.65
N VAL A 19 0.99 17.18 3.76
CA VAL A 19 1.95 17.34 2.69
C VAL A 19 2.60 15.96 2.59
N MET A 20 2.15 15.14 1.64
CA MET A 20 2.88 13.96 1.20
C MET A 20 4.16 14.52 0.59
N GLY A 21 5.18 14.71 1.43
CA GLY A 21 6.49 15.07 0.95
C GLY A 21 6.93 13.96 0.00
N ASP A 22 7.23 14.33 -1.23
CA ASP A 22 7.81 13.47 -2.28
C ASP A 22 9.20 12.90 -1.89
N GLY A 23 9.64 13.14 -0.65
CA GLY A 23 11.00 12.87 -0.15
C GLY A 23 11.22 11.47 0.42
N ASP A 24 10.22 10.58 0.36
CA ASP A 24 10.33 9.18 0.80
C ASP A 24 9.62 8.23 -0.17
N ALA A 25 9.53 8.62 -1.45
CA ALA A 25 9.15 7.67 -2.48
C ALA A 25 10.29 6.66 -2.61
N LEU A 26 10.15 5.50 -1.97
CA LEU A 26 11.01 4.35 -2.17
C LEU A 26 11.28 4.19 -3.66
N ASP A 27 12.55 4.11 -4.03
CA ASP A 27 12.93 3.80 -5.41
C ASP A 27 12.17 2.56 -5.87
N LEU A 28 11.63 2.60 -7.09
CA LEU A 28 10.71 1.58 -7.60
C LEU A 28 11.35 0.18 -7.55
N MET A 29 12.66 0.08 -7.77
CA MET A 29 13.36 -1.20 -7.69
C MET A 29 13.48 -1.69 -6.25
N SER A 30 13.75 -0.78 -5.31
CA SER A 30 13.74 -1.10 -3.89
C SER A 30 12.34 -1.56 -3.44
N ALA A 31 11.28 -0.88 -3.87
CA ALA A 31 9.90 -1.26 -3.54
C ALA A 31 9.53 -2.66 -4.05
N ILE A 32 9.98 -3.03 -5.26
CA ILE A 32 9.74 -4.35 -5.84
C ILE A 32 10.55 -5.44 -5.09
N ASP A 33 11.81 -5.17 -4.72
CA ASP A 33 12.60 -6.10 -3.89
C ASP A 33 11.95 -6.34 -2.52
N PHE A 34 11.43 -5.29 -1.87
CA PHE A 34 10.65 -5.44 -0.64
C PHE A 34 9.40 -6.31 -0.84
N ALA A 35 8.63 -6.08 -1.90
CA ALA A 35 7.43 -6.87 -2.20
C ALA A 35 7.73 -8.34 -2.48
N LEU A 36 8.84 -8.65 -3.17
CA LEU A 36 9.26 -10.02 -3.44
C LEU A 36 9.64 -10.77 -2.16
N ARG A 37 10.36 -10.10 -1.24
CA ARG A 37 10.71 -10.65 0.07
C ARG A 37 9.48 -10.85 0.95
N ASP A 38 8.58 -9.88 0.98
CA ASP A 38 7.32 -9.97 1.72
C ASP A 38 6.47 -11.15 1.23
N LEU A 39 6.29 -11.27 -0.09
CA LEU A 39 5.59 -12.40 -0.68
C LEU A 39 6.26 -13.74 -0.34
N ALA A 40 7.59 -13.81 -0.32
CA ALA A 40 8.30 -15.02 0.07
C ALA A 40 8.08 -15.40 1.54
N ASP A 41 8.01 -14.40 2.42
CA ASP A 41 7.81 -14.56 3.85
C ASP A 41 6.37 -14.98 4.19
N ILE A 42 5.36 -14.30 3.62
CA ILE A 42 3.95 -14.56 3.96
C ILE A 42 3.41 -15.84 3.31
N THR A 43 3.90 -16.22 2.12
CA THR A 43 3.40 -17.39 1.36
C THR A 43 3.32 -18.69 2.18
N PRO A 44 4.36 -19.12 2.94
CA PRO A 44 4.25 -20.31 3.79
C PRO A 44 3.16 -20.21 4.86
N HIS A 45 2.83 -19.01 5.32
CA HIS A 45 1.82 -18.76 6.35
C HIS A 45 0.38 -18.72 5.82
N ILE A 46 0.17 -18.65 4.50
CA ILE A 46 -1.16 -18.67 3.89
C ILE A 46 -1.77 -20.07 4.01
N LEU A 47 -2.79 -20.26 4.85
CA LEU A 47 -3.40 -21.58 5.05
C LEU A 47 -4.21 -22.09 3.84
N HIS A 48 -4.79 -21.17 3.07
CA HIS A 48 -5.61 -21.48 1.90
C HIS A 48 -4.75 -21.79 0.67
N GLU A 49 -4.71 -23.04 0.24
CA GLU A 49 -3.87 -23.48 -0.89
C GLU A 49 -4.02 -22.68 -2.19
N PRO A 50 -5.23 -22.35 -2.67
CA PRO A 50 -5.39 -21.54 -3.87
C PRO A 50 -4.75 -20.16 -3.73
N SER A 51 -4.87 -19.54 -2.56
CA SER A 51 -4.27 -18.23 -2.29
C SER A 51 -2.76 -18.32 -2.17
N ARG A 52 -2.24 -19.44 -1.65
CA ARG A 52 -0.80 -19.71 -1.61
C ARG A 52 -0.23 -19.84 -3.01
N GLU A 53 -0.93 -20.57 -3.89
CA GLU A 53 -0.53 -20.74 -5.28
C GLU A 53 -0.58 -19.42 -6.04
N GLN A 54 -1.63 -18.62 -5.85
CA GLN A 54 -1.70 -17.26 -6.42
C GLN A 54 -0.54 -16.37 -5.93
N ALA A 55 -0.17 -16.44 -4.66
CA ALA A 55 0.96 -15.68 -4.13
C ALA A 55 2.29 -16.09 -4.79
N ARG A 56 2.50 -17.39 -5.03
CA ARG A 56 3.68 -17.87 -5.78
C ARG A 56 3.71 -17.36 -7.21
N GLN A 57 2.58 -17.42 -7.92
CA GLN A 57 2.46 -16.94 -9.30
C GLN A 57 2.70 -15.42 -9.39
N CYS A 58 2.13 -14.65 -8.47
CA CYS A 58 2.36 -13.23 -8.35
C CYS A 58 3.85 -12.91 -8.15
N ARG A 59 4.51 -13.64 -7.23
CA ARG A 59 5.94 -13.49 -6.97
C ARG A 59 6.78 -13.78 -8.21
N GLN A 60 6.47 -14.85 -8.94
CA GLN A 60 7.20 -15.21 -10.16
C GLN A 60 7.09 -14.12 -11.22
N MET A 61 5.88 -13.64 -11.49
CA MET A 61 5.65 -12.56 -12.46
C MET A 61 6.40 -11.28 -12.09
N LEU A 62 6.41 -10.91 -10.80
CA LEU A 62 7.16 -9.74 -10.33
C LEU A 62 8.67 -9.93 -10.46
N GLN A 63 9.17 -11.13 -10.19
CA GLN A 63 10.59 -11.46 -10.33
C GLN A 63 11.02 -11.36 -11.80
N ASP A 64 10.25 -11.94 -12.72
CA ASP A 64 10.54 -11.88 -14.16
C ASP A 64 10.56 -10.44 -14.67
N ALA A 65 9.62 -9.60 -14.22
CA ALA A 65 9.58 -8.18 -14.58
C ALA A 65 10.77 -7.40 -14.00
N PHE A 66 11.17 -7.72 -12.77
CA PHE A 66 12.33 -7.11 -12.11
C PHE A 66 13.65 -7.46 -12.80
N ASP A 67 13.86 -8.74 -13.11
CA ASP A 67 15.03 -9.21 -13.86
C ASP A 67 15.08 -8.59 -15.27
N ALA A 68 13.94 -8.50 -15.96
CA ALA A 68 13.86 -7.84 -17.26
C ALA A 68 14.22 -6.34 -17.16
N ALA A 69 13.79 -5.65 -16.10
CA ALA A 69 14.16 -4.26 -15.86
C ALA A 69 15.66 -4.10 -15.56
N LEU A 70 16.26 -5.04 -14.80
CA LEU A 70 17.70 -5.05 -14.52
C LEU A 70 18.56 -5.26 -15.78
N GLN A 71 18.10 -6.10 -16.71
CA GLN A 71 18.80 -6.39 -17.96
C GLN A 71 18.65 -5.27 -19.01
N ALA A 72 17.62 -4.42 -18.88
CA ALA A 72 17.33 -3.33 -19.80
C ALA A 72 18.03 -2.00 -19.45
N GLY A 73 18.56 -1.88 -18.23
CA GLY A 73 19.34 -0.74 -17.75
C GLY A 73 20.83 -0.90 -18.00
#